data_AF-A0A084TFH4-F1
#
_entry.id   AF-A0A084TFH4-F1
#
_cell.length_a   1.000
_cell.length_b   1.000
_cell.length_c   1.000
_cell.angle_alpha   90.00
_cell.angle_beta   90.00
_cell.angle_gamma   90.00
#
_symmetry.space_group_name_H-M   'P 1'
#
loop_
_entity.id
_entity.type
_entity.pdbx_description
1 polymer ?
#
loop_
_entity_poly.entity_id
_entity_poly.type
_entity_poly.pdbx_seq_one_letter_code
_entity_poly.pdbx_strand_id
1 'polypeptide(L)'
;MPSKQEEARQINPYIYEDMASTGFKAAIKLLANDRNESKEETFQYLCQQLGRDSIQINAYLKRGLPHYLAKQLLDILKQHRICFGLHQLSPTKAIIEYAHLNQVKKSER
;
A
#
# COMPACT_ATOMS: atom_id res chain seq x y z
N MET A 1 10.66 -1.25 -21.64
CA MET A 1 9.20 -1.40 -21.42
C MET A 1 8.91 -1.05 -19.98
N PRO A 2 7.94 -0.17 -19.68
CA PRO A 2 7.56 0.13 -18.31
C PRO A 2 7.07 -1.13 -17.60
N SER A 3 7.29 -1.20 -16.29
CA SER A 3 6.73 -2.25 -15.45
C SER A 3 5.19 -2.14 -15.39
N LYS A 4 4.51 -3.25 -15.12
CA LYS A 4 3.03 -3.27 -15.01
C LYS A 4 2.49 -2.25 -13.99
N GLN A 5 3.28 -1.94 -12.97
CA GLN A 5 2.98 -0.96 -11.93
C GLN A 5 3.12 0.48 -12.44
N GLU A 6 4.14 0.74 -13.26
CA GLU A 6 4.31 2.04 -13.91
C GLU A 6 3.18 2.30 -14.90
N GLU A 7 2.73 1.29 -15.65
CA GLU A 7 1.55 1.39 -16.50
C GLU A 7 0.29 1.76 -15.69
N ALA A 8 0.08 1.13 -14.52
CA ALA A 8 -1.04 1.44 -13.64
C ALA A 8 -0.97 2.88 -13.13
N ARG A 9 0.22 3.33 -12.70
CA ARG A 9 0.43 4.69 -12.18
C ARG A 9 0.28 5.77 -13.26
N GLN A 10 0.62 5.47 -14.51
CA GLN A 10 0.50 6.40 -15.64
C GLN A 10 -0.96 6.76 -15.98
N ILE A 11 -1.92 5.88 -15.70
CA ILE A 11 -3.35 6.17 -15.93
C ILE A 11 -3.82 7.32 -15.04
N ASN A 12 -3.58 7.21 -13.74
CA ASN A 12 -3.88 8.27 -12.79
C ASN A 12 -2.98 8.12 -11.54
N PRO A 13 -1.93 8.95 -11.41
CA PRO A 13 -0.96 8.80 -10.33
C PRO A 13 -1.57 9.09 -8.95
N TYR A 14 -2.55 9.99 -8.87
CA TYR A 14 -3.21 10.34 -7.61
C TYR A 14 -4.06 9.18 -7.08
N ILE A 15 -4.87 8.57 -7.94
CA ILE A 15 -5.67 7.39 -7.57
C ILE A 15 -4.76 6.23 -7.20
N TYR A 16 -3.68 6.02 -7.96
CA TYR A 16 -2.71 4.96 -7.65
C TYR A 16 -2.11 5.15 -6.26
N GLU A 17 -1.59 6.33 -5.96
CA GLU A 17 -0.96 6.64 -4.67
C GLU A 17 -1.95 6.53 -3.51
N ASP A 18 -3.18 7.02 -3.68
CA ASP A 18 -4.24 6.94 -2.65
C ASP A 18 -4.64 5.49 -2.35
N MET A 19 -4.83 4.66 -3.38
CA MET A 19 -5.16 3.24 -3.19
C MET A 19 -4.00 2.46 -2.57
N ALA A 20 -2.77 2.67 -3.04
CA ALA A 20 -1.58 2.03 -2.49
C ALA A 20 -1.33 2.45 -1.02
N SER A 21 -1.53 3.73 -0.71
CA SER A 21 -1.48 4.30 0.64
C SER A 21 -2.53 3.68 1.55
N THR A 22 -3.75 3.52 1.06
CA THR A 22 -4.87 2.88 1.78
C THR A 22 -4.55 1.43 2.10
N GLY A 23 -4.02 0.67 1.14
CA GLY A 23 -3.57 -0.71 1.38
C GLY A 23 -2.45 -0.79 2.40
N PHE A 24 -1.47 0.11 2.35
CA PHE A 24 -0.37 0.14 3.33
C PHE A 24 -0.88 0.45 4.75
N LYS A 25 -1.79 1.42 4.91
CA LYS A 25 -2.43 1.71 6.20
C LYS A 25 -3.22 0.52 6.73
N ALA A 26 -3.95 -0.18 5.86
CA ALA A 26 -4.71 -1.36 6.24
C ALA A 26 -3.78 -2.48 6.72
N ALA A 27 -2.67 -2.73 6.02
CA ALA A 27 -1.65 -3.68 6.45
C ALA A 27 -1.09 -3.36 7.85
N ILE A 28 -0.74 -2.09 8.11
CA ILE A 28 -0.26 -1.64 9.43
C ILE A 28 -1.30 -1.90 10.51
N LYS A 29 -2.57 -1.54 10.25
CA LYS A 29 -3.65 -1.72 11.22
C LYS A 29 -3.87 -3.20 11.55
N LEU A 30 -3.86 -4.07 10.54
CA LEU A 30 -4.00 -5.52 10.75
C LEU A 30 -2.85 -6.08 11.57
N LEU A 31 -1.62 -5.64 11.26
CA LEU A 31 -0.43 -6.05 11.98
C LEU A 31 -0.44 -5.58 13.45
N ALA A 32 -0.84 -4.34 13.70
CA ALA A 32 -0.99 -3.81 15.06
C ALA A 32 -2.01 -4.61 15.88
N ASN A 33 -3.15 -4.94 15.26
CA ASN A 33 -4.17 -5.76 15.90
C ASN A 33 -3.68 -7.18 16.22
N ASP A 34 -2.98 -7.83 15.29
CA ASP A 34 -2.43 -9.18 15.49
C ASP A 34 -1.37 -9.21 16.60
N ARG A 35 -0.51 -8.19 16.64
CA ARG A 35 0.55 -8.05 17.65
C ARG A 35 0.06 -7.51 18.99
N ASN A 36 -1.20 -7.08 19.07
CA ASN A 36 -1.77 -6.37 20.22
C ASN A 36 -0.90 -5.18 20.67
N GLU A 37 -0.40 -4.42 19.69
CA GLU A 37 0.52 -3.30 19.86
C GLU A 37 -0.14 -1.97 19.48
N SER A 38 0.39 -0.88 20.01
CA SER A 38 0.06 0.46 19.54
C SER A 38 0.48 0.66 18.08
N LYS A 39 -0.07 1.70 17.44
CA LYS A 39 0.34 2.07 16.08
C LYS A 39 1.82 2.45 16.04
N GLU A 40 2.29 3.15 17.06
CA GLU A 40 3.66 3.60 17.21
C GLU A 40 4.64 2.43 17.33
N GLU A 41 4.32 1.41 18.14
CA GLU A 41 5.13 0.19 18.26
C GLU A 41 5.18 -0.60 16.96
N THR A 42 4.03 -0.78 16.31
CA THR A 42 3.95 -1.44 14.99
C THR A 42 4.75 -0.69 13.93
N PHE A 43 4.73 0.64 14.01
CA PHE A 43 5.48 1.50 13.10
C PHE A 43 6.98 1.33 13.27
N GLN A 44 7.48 1.31 14.52
CA GLN A 44 8.89 1.03 14.81
C GLN A 44 9.31 -0.37 14.39
N TYR A 45 8.45 -1.36 14.62
CA TYR A 45 8.66 -2.72 14.14
C TYR A 45 8.84 -2.75 12.62
N LEU A 46 7.97 -2.07 11.86
CA LEU A 46 8.09 -2.00 10.40
C LEU A 46 9.33 -1.25 9.92
N CYS A 47 9.75 -0.17 10.61
CA CYS A 47 11.02 0.49 10.33
C CYS A 47 12.19 -0.50 10.38
N GLN A 48 12.24 -1.32 11.44
CA GLN A 48 13.28 -2.33 11.61
C GLN A 48 13.18 -3.44 10.56
N GLN A 49 12.00 -4.01 10.37
CA GLN A 49 11.82 -5.14 9.46
C GLN A 49 12.04 -4.78 7.99
N LEU A 50 11.69 -3.56 7.58
CA LEU A 50 11.89 -3.08 6.21
C LEU A 50 13.24 -2.40 6.00
N GLY A 51 14.03 -2.21 7.07
CA GLY A 51 15.29 -1.46 7.02
C GLY A 51 15.09 -0.03 6.53
N ARG A 52 14.07 0.65 7.05
CA ARG A 52 13.68 2.01 6.65
C ARG A 52 13.56 2.90 7.88
N ASP A 53 13.89 4.17 7.71
CA ASP A 53 13.69 5.14 8.78
C ASP A 53 12.22 5.56 8.89
N SER A 54 11.90 6.25 9.98
CA SER A 54 10.54 6.70 10.27
C SER A 54 10.02 7.74 9.28
N ILE A 55 10.90 8.53 8.65
CA ILE A 55 10.53 9.53 7.65
C ILE A 55 10.07 8.83 6.38
N GLN A 56 10.78 7.79 5.96
CA GLN A 56 10.45 6.97 4.80
C GLN A 56 9.12 6.24 4.99
N ILE A 57 8.92 5.55 6.12
CA ILE A 57 7.66 4.86 6.40
C ILE A 57 6.49 5.87 6.45
N ASN A 58 6.69 7.06 7.01
CA ASN A 58 5.67 8.12 7.01
C ASN A 58 5.35 8.63 5.60
N ALA A 59 6.33 8.68 4.69
CA ALA A 59 6.07 9.02 3.30
C ALA A 59 5.21 7.95 2.61
N TYR A 60 5.41 6.68 2.95
CA TYR A 60 4.64 5.56 2.39
C TYR A 60 3.18 5.56 2.88
N LEU A 61 2.92 6.08 4.08
CA LEU A 61 1.54 6.36 4.56
C LEU A 61 0.81 7.41 3.72
N LYS A 62 1.50 8.16 2.86
CA LYS A 62 0.87 9.15 1.99
C LYS A 62 0.79 8.66 0.56
N ARG A 63 1.85 8.02 0.06
CA ARG A 63 2.02 7.69 -1.37
C ARG A 63 1.92 6.20 -1.70
N GLY A 64 1.81 5.35 -0.68
CA GLY A 64 1.93 3.91 -0.81
C GLY A 64 3.37 3.41 -0.69
N LEU A 65 3.48 2.11 -0.43
CA LEU A 65 4.76 1.43 -0.26
C LEU A 65 5.44 1.22 -1.63
N PRO A 66 6.76 1.46 -1.77
CA PRO A 66 7.50 1.13 -2.98
C PRO A 66 7.34 -0.35 -3.35
N HIS A 67 7.19 -0.62 -4.65
CA HIS A 67 6.88 -1.96 -5.14
C HIS A 67 7.89 -3.02 -4.67
N TYR A 68 9.18 -2.68 -4.65
CA TYR A 68 10.24 -3.59 -4.22
C TYR A 68 10.15 -3.98 -2.73
N LEU A 69 9.47 -3.18 -1.89
CA LEU A 69 9.21 -3.50 -0.48
C LEU A 69 7.88 -4.25 -0.29
N ALA A 70 6.98 -4.24 -1.28
CA ALA A 70 5.66 -4.84 -1.14
C ALA A 70 5.73 -6.35 -0.86
N LYS A 71 6.67 -7.06 -1.51
CA LYS A 71 6.89 -8.49 -1.24
C LYS A 71 7.35 -8.73 0.19
N GLN A 72 8.30 -7.94 0.67
CA GLN A 72 8.82 -8.04 2.04
C GLN A 72 7.72 -7.78 3.08
N LEU A 73 6.86 -6.79 2.86
CA LEU A 73 5.70 -6.57 3.74
C LEU A 73 4.72 -7.75 3.71
N LEU A 74 4.44 -8.32 2.55
CA LEU A 74 3.57 -9.51 2.47
C LEU A 74 4.17 -10.71 3.20
N ASP A 75 5.49 -10.90 3.14
CA ASP A 75 6.16 -11.97 3.88
C ASP A 75 6.05 -11.76 5.39
N ILE A 76 6.19 -10.53 5.88
CA ILE A 76 5.94 -10.16 7.30
C ILE A 76 4.49 -10.47 7.68
N LEU A 77 3.50 -10.00 6.90
CA LEU A 77 2.09 -10.26 7.18
C LEU A 77 1.76 -11.75 7.19
N LYS A 78 2.38 -12.53 6.29
CA LYS A 78 2.22 -13.98 6.22
C LYS A 78 2.76 -14.69 7.46
N GLN A 79 3.89 -14.25 8.02
CA GLN A 79 4.42 -14.77 9.29
C GLN A 79 3.43 -14.58 10.45
N HIS A 80 2.67 -13.48 10.39
CA HIS A 80 1.59 -13.15 11.31
C HIS A 80 0.22 -13.75 10.92
N ARG A 81 0.17 -14.69 9.96
CA ARG A 81 -1.07 -15.31 9.45
C ARG A 81 -2.11 -14.32 8.93
N ILE A 82 -1.70 -13.11 8.58
CA ILE A 82 -2.55 -12.08 7.99
C ILE A 82 -2.65 -12.33 6.48
N CYS A 83 -3.86 -12.61 5.99
CA CYS A 83 -4.11 -12.74 4.57
C CYS A 83 -4.17 -11.35 3.91
N PHE A 84 -3.25 -11.08 2.98
CA PHE A 84 -3.19 -9.81 2.27
C PHE A 84 -2.73 -10.02 0.83
N GLY A 85 -3.35 -9.32 -0.12
CA GLY A 85 -3.03 -9.43 -1.54
C GLY A 85 -2.04 -8.36 -2.00
N LEU A 86 -1.11 -8.72 -2.89
CA LEU A 86 -0.16 -7.76 -3.47
C LEU A 86 -0.84 -6.57 -4.15
N HIS A 87 -1.99 -6.81 -4.80
CA HIS A 87 -2.76 -5.77 -5.47
C HIS A 87 -3.31 -4.70 -4.51
N GLN A 88 -3.37 -4.97 -3.20
CA GLN A 88 -3.77 -3.98 -2.20
C GLN A 88 -2.62 -3.01 -1.91
N LEU A 89 -1.36 -3.46 -1.98
CA LEU A 89 -0.16 -2.62 -1.79
C LEU A 89 0.33 -1.98 -3.09
N SER A 90 0.13 -2.69 -4.21
CA SER A 90 0.57 -2.30 -5.55
C SER A 90 -0.60 -2.51 -6.51
N PRO A 91 -1.54 -1.54 -6.59
CA PRO A 91 -2.74 -1.65 -7.41
C PRO A 91 -2.42 -2.01 -8.87
N THR A 92 -3.24 -2.88 -9.43
CA THR A 92 -3.10 -3.28 -10.83
C THR A 92 -3.73 -2.25 -11.76
N LYS A 93 -3.34 -2.29 -13.04
CA LYS A 93 -3.90 -1.45 -14.10
C LYS A 93 -5.44 -1.45 -14.09
N ALA A 94 -6.04 -2.64 -14.10
CA ALA A 94 -7.50 -2.80 -14.12
C ALA A 94 -8.21 -2.14 -12.92
N ILE A 95 -7.61 -2.20 -11.72
CA ILE A 95 -8.15 -1.55 -10.53
C ILE A 95 -8.14 -0.02 -10.69
N ILE A 96 -7.04 0.53 -11.21
CA ILE A 96 -6.91 1.98 -11.42
C ILE A 96 -7.82 2.47 -12.54
N GLU A 97 -7.92 1.75 -13.65
CA GLU A 97 -8.85 2.10 -14.75
C GLU A 97 -10.29 2.15 -14.24
N TYR A 98 -10.72 1.14 -13.50
CA TYR A 98 -12.05 1.09 -12.92
C TYR A 98 -12.32 2.26 -11.95
N ALA A 99 -11.37 2.54 -11.05
CA ALA A 99 -11.48 3.64 -10.11
C ALA A 99 -11.53 5.00 -10.81
N HIS A 100 -10.69 5.19 -11.84
CA HIS A 100 -10.66 6.41 -12.64
C HIS A 100 -11.99 6.66 -13.36
N LEU A 101 -12.53 5.65 -14.06
CA LEU A 101 -13.81 5.75 -14.75
C LEU A 101 -14.96 6.08 -13.78
N ASN A 102 -14.94 5.52 -12.57
CA ASN A 102 -15.94 5.80 -11.55
C ASN A 102 -15.85 7.22 -10.97
N GLN A 103 -14.66 7.81 -10.89
CA GLN A 103 -14.53 9.21 -10.48
C GLN A 103 -15.11 10.14 -11.56
N VAL A 104 -14.80 9.90 -12.83
CA VAL A 104 -15.33 10.69 -13.96
C VAL A 104 -16.87 10.65 -13.99
N LYS A 105 -17.46 9.45 -13.84
CA LYS A 105 -18.92 9.30 -13.78
C LYS A 105 -19.60 10.01 -12.60
N LYS A 106 -18.87 10.23 -11.50
CA LYS A 106 -19.39 10.98 -10.34
C LYS A 106 -19.31 12.48 -10.54
N SER A 107 -18.33 12.99 -11.28
CA SER A 107 -18.23 14.43 -11.60
C SER A 107 -19.22 14.90 -12.67
N GLU A 108 -19.81 13.99 -13.45
CA GLU A 108 -20.82 14.28 -14.46
C GLU A 108 -22.27 14.27 -13.92
N ARG A 109 -22.46 14.02 -12.62
CA ARG A 109 -23.75 14.03 -11.93
C ARG A 109 -23.84 15.21 -10.98
#